data_AF-A0A3E4QJ07-F1
#
_entry.id   AF-A0A3E4QJ07-F1
#
_cell.length_a   1.000
_cell.length_b   1.000
_cell.length_c   1.000
_cell.angle_alpha   90.00
_cell.angle_beta   90.00
_cell.angle_gamma   90.00
#
_symmetry.space_group_name_H-M   'P 1'
#
loop_
_entity.id
_entity.type
_entity.pdbx_description
1 polymer ?
#
loop_
_entity_poly.entity_id
_entity_poly.type
_entity_poly.pdbx_seq_one_letter_code
_entity_poly.pdbx_strand_id
1 'polypeptide(L)'
;MALAALSFMVAACSPETPEDENQHKLHEDPFKAVLTLQEGRLEGGVFNQNPEMKHFKANTASPAQTIVWEVKSGKGWGVTSGTNSFKVKNFEKNPDVVYYLNFEYFNQKGESMNHQFFDNGQDKIHQHFFCVYRQIDANGVKKEVREKKKANIPFDYNYADELNGTFIGNTNPMGFKGFFRFLKAGEKFTMNIELLHATKTKLEKDGKPSPFYMPSAENRSTGLWDIQIAVPIEIEK
;
A
#
# COMPACT_ATOMS: atom_id res chain seq x y z
N MET A 1 -52.67 -12.81 39.81
CA MET A 1 -52.44 -12.54 38.37
C MET A 1 -52.20 -11.04 38.26
N ALA A 2 -50.94 -10.63 38.12
CA ALA A 2 -50.56 -9.25 37.83
C ALA A 2 -49.35 -9.32 36.88
N LEU A 3 -49.55 -8.76 35.69
CA LEU A 3 -48.70 -8.85 34.52
C LEU A 3 -47.39 -8.08 34.75
N ALA A 4 -46.27 -8.71 34.43
CA ALA A 4 -44.97 -8.07 34.30
C ALA A 4 -44.94 -7.20 33.03
N ALA A 5 -44.41 -5.98 33.11
CA ALA A 5 -44.02 -5.19 31.96
C ALA A 5 -42.49 -5.06 31.98
N LEU A 6 -41.82 -5.87 31.16
CA LEU A 6 -40.39 -5.84 30.93
C LEU A 6 -40.10 -4.75 29.89
N SER A 7 -39.57 -3.61 30.32
CA SER A 7 -39.14 -2.53 29.44
C SER A 7 -37.77 -2.87 28.83
N PHE A 8 -37.76 -3.29 27.57
CA PHE A 8 -36.55 -3.38 26.74
C PHE A 8 -36.07 -1.96 26.39
N MET A 9 -34.95 -1.52 26.96
CA MET A 9 -34.21 -0.37 26.46
C MET A 9 -33.34 -0.83 25.29
N VAL A 10 -33.73 -0.47 24.08
CA VAL A 10 -32.89 -0.63 22.89
C VAL A 10 -31.94 0.57 22.88
N ALA A 11 -30.68 0.35 23.26
CA ALA A 11 -29.64 1.35 23.10
C ALA A 11 -29.34 1.50 21.61
N ALA A 12 -29.91 2.54 20.99
CA ALA A 12 -29.55 2.92 19.64
C ALA A 12 -28.16 3.58 19.68
N CYS A 13 -27.12 2.87 19.23
CA CYS A 13 -25.86 3.52 18.87
C CYS A 13 -26.15 4.52 17.74
N SER A 14 -26.05 5.81 18.05
CA SER A 14 -26.02 6.83 17.01
C SER A 14 -24.67 6.72 16.31
N PRO A 15 -24.60 6.58 14.97
CA PRO A 15 -23.33 6.61 14.27
C PRO A 15 -22.69 7.98 14.49
N GLU A 16 -21.39 7.99 14.80
CA GLU A 16 -20.61 9.22 14.93
C GLU A 16 -20.69 10.01 13.61
N THR A 17 -20.89 11.32 13.72
CA THR A 17 -20.84 12.24 12.58
C THR A 17 -19.43 12.21 11.99
N PRO A 18 -19.26 11.91 10.68
CA PRO A 18 -17.94 11.95 10.06
C PRO A 18 -17.38 13.38 10.14
N GLU A 19 -16.21 13.54 10.76
CA GLU A 19 -15.48 14.80 10.76
C GLU A 19 -14.73 14.98 9.42
N ASP A 20 -14.44 16.23 9.05
CA ASP A 20 -13.60 16.52 7.88
C ASP A 20 -12.16 16.09 8.20
N GLU A 21 -11.75 14.93 7.70
CA GLU A 21 -10.45 14.32 7.99
C GLU A 21 -9.26 15.12 7.41
N ASN A 22 -9.52 16.11 6.53
CA ASN A 22 -8.51 17.07 6.11
C ASN A 22 -8.13 18.07 7.22
N GLN A 23 -8.99 18.24 8.23
CA GLN A 23 -8.76 19.10 9.40
C GLN A 23 -8.47 18.30 10.67
N HIS A 24 -8.99 17.08 10.77
CA HIS A 24 -8.80 16.19 11.92
C HIS A 24 -8.47 14.76 11.47
N LYS A 25 -7.18 14.44 11.32
CA LYS A 25 -6.75 13.06 11.05
C LYS A 25 -7.19 12.17 12.22
N LEU A 26 -7.86 11.05 11.93
CA LEU A 26 -8.24 10.06 12.94
C LEU A 26 -7.17 8.96 13.13
N HIS A 27 -5.96 9.22 12.67
CA HIS A 27 -4.78 8.39 12.89
C HIS A 27 -3.59 9.26 13.32
N GLU A 28 -2.63 8.66 14.04
CA GLU A 28 -1.35 9.28 14.34
C GLU A 28 -0.47 9.39 13.08
N ASP A 29 0.55 10.25 13.10
CA ASP A 29 1.54 10.25 12.02
C ASP A 29 2.51 9.05 12.19
N PRO A 30 2.74 8.23 11.14
CA PRO A 30 3.70 7.14 11.22
C PRO A 30 5.13 7.63 11.49
N PHE A 31 5.82 6.98 12.43
CA PHE A 31 7.21 7.28 12.76
C PHE A 31 8.19 6.29 12.12
N LYS A 32 7.76 5.02 11.99
CA LYS A 32 8.55 3.93 11.43
C LYS A 32 7.73 3.13 10.43
N ALA A 33 8.39 2.71 9.36
CA ALA A 33 7.87 1.93 8.25
C ALA A 33 8.74 0.70 8.05
N VAL A 34 8.16 -0.50 8.10
CA VAL A 34 8.85 -1.77 7.88
C VAL A 34 8.26 -2.43 6.65
N LEU A 35 9.07 -2.58 5.61
CA LEU A 35 8.68 -3.23 4.37
C LEU A 35 9.37 -4.58 4.33
N THR A 36 8.58 -5.64 4.27
CA THR A 36 9.09 -7.01 4.14
C THR A 36 8.65 -7.58 2.80
N LEU A 37 9.61 -8.11 2.04
CA LEU A 37 9.40 -8.73 0.75
C LEU A 37 9.82 -10.21 0.80
N GLN A 38 8.86 -11.11 0.65
CA GLN A 38 9.08 -12.56 0.70
C GLN A 38 8.85 -13.18 -0.68
N GLU A 39 9.87 -13.87 -1.20
CA GLU A 39 9.74 -14.68 -2.41
C GLU A 39 8.80 -15.87 -2.17
N GLY A 40 7.99 -16.21 -3.16
CA GLY A 40 7.16 -17.41 -3.15
C GLY A 40 6.50 -17.65 -4.49
N ARG A 41 5.37 -18.37 -4.46
CA ARG A 41 4.51 -18.65 -5.62
C ARG A 41 3.05 -18.59 -5.23
N LEU A 42 2.17 -18.54 -6.24
CA LEU A 42 0.73 -18.71 -6.04
C LEU A 42 0.34 -20.16 -6.29
N GLU A 43 -0.39 -20.76 -5.35
CA GLU A 43 -1.02 -22.08 -5.45
C GLU A 43 -2.54 -21.90 -5.43
N GLY A 44 -3.23 -22.37 -6.47
CA GLY A 44 -4.70 -22.22 -6.58
C GLY A 44 -5.19 -20.81 -6.92
N GLY A 45 -4.29 -19.82 -7.05
CA GLY A 45 -4.60 -18.45 -7.49
C GLY A 45 -3.84 -18.07 -8.76
N VAL A 46 -4.40 -17.12 -9.53
CA VAL A 46 -3.77 -16.57 -10.75
C VAL A 46 -3.41 -15.11 -10.50
N PHE A 47 -2.16 -14.73 -10.80
CA PHE A 47 -1.64 -13.41 -10.44
C PHE A 47 -2.51 -12.25 -10.93
N ASN A 48 -3.01 -12.28 -12.17
CA ASN A 48 -3.85 -11.21 -12.74
C ASN A 48 -5.36 -11.38 -12.48
N GLN A 49 -5.75 -12.23 -11.52
CA GLN A 49 -7.15 -12.50 -11.19
C GLN A 49 -7.42 -12.30 -9.69
N ASN A 50 -6.89 -11.21 -9.12
CA ASN A 50 -7.08 -10.82 -7.71
C ASN A 50 -6.70 -11.95 -6.71
N PRO A 51 -5.45 -12.44 -6.72
CA PRO A 51 -5.02 -13.47 -5.80
C PRO A 51 -5.09 -12.99 -4.34
N GLU A 52 -5.67 -13.82 -3.48
CA GLU A 52 -5.71 -13.64 -2.02
C GLU A 52 -4.48 -14.22 -1.30
N MET A 53 -4.29 -13.85 -0.02
CA MET A 53 -3.19 -14.35 0.81
C MET A 53 -3.18 -15.87 0.97
N LYS A 54 -4.35 -16.51 1.03
CA LYS A 54 -4.48 -17.98 1.10
C LYS A 54 -3.82 -18.72 -0.07
N HIS A 55 -3.64 -18.06 -1.22
CA HIS A 55 -2.98 -18.64 -2.38
C HIS A 55 -1.46 -18.52 -2.32
N PHE A 56 -0.89 -17.71 -1.43
CA PHE A 56 0.55 -17.50 -1.39
C PHE A 56 1.26 -18.61 -0.62
N LYS A 57 2.24 -19.22 -1.28
CA LYS A 57 3.18 -20.15 -0.65
C LYS A 57 4.57 -19.55 -0.67
N ALA A 58 5.09 -19.20 0.51
CA ALA A 58 6.45 -18.70 0.67
C ALA A 58 7.48 -19.75 0.23
N ASN A 59 8.53 -19.30 -0.46
CA ASN A 59 9.72 -20.09 -0.71
C ASN A 59 10.62 -20.05 0.54
N THR A 60 10.60 -21.12 1.35
CA THR A 60 11.35 -21.17 2.61
C THR A 60 12.87 -21.22 2.43
N ALA A 61 13.36 -21.49 1.22
CA ALA A 61 14.79 -21.43 0.91
C ALA A 61 15.29 -20.00 0.64
N SER A 62 14.38 -19.06 0.35
CA SER A 62 14.70 -17.65 0.11
C SER A 62 14.25 -16.81 1.31
N PRO A 63 15.18 -16.25 2.11
CA PRO A 63 14.81 -15.43 3.26
C PRO A 63 14.08 -14.15 2.83
N ALA A 64 13.15 -13.71 3.67
CA ALA A 64 12.51 -12.41 3.49
C ALA A 64 13.55 -11.28 3.53
N GLN A 65 13.37 -10.28 2.67
CA GLN A 65 14.15 -9.05 2.70
C GLN A 65 13.35 -7.99 3.45
N THR A 66 13.99 -7.26 4.36
CA THR A 66 13.33 -6.20 5.13
C THR A 66 14.07 -4.89 4.99
N ILE A 67 13.35 -3.82 4.66
CA ILE A 67 13.86 -2.44 4.67
C ILE A 67 13.07 -1.65 5.71
N VAL A 68 13.79 -0.99 6.62
CA VAL A 68 13.21 -0.17 7.69
C VAL A 68 13.50 1.30 7.40
N TRP A 69 12.45 2.10 7.46
CA TRP A 69 12.47 3.55 7.35
C TRP A 69 12.01 4.16 8.67
N GLU A 70 12.66 5.24 9.09
CA GLU A 70 12.25 6.03 10.26
C GLU A 70 12.29 7.51 9.92
N VAL A 71 11.40 8.28 10.55
CA VAL A 71 11.41 9.74 10.47
C VAL A 71 12.62 10.27 11.23
N LYS A 72 13.50 10.98 10.52
CA LYS A 72 14.65 11.68 11.09
C LYS A 72 14.29 13.16 11.24
N SER A 73 14.46 13.70 12.46
CA SER A 73 14.15 15.09 12.77
C SER A 73 14.79 16.05 11.76
N GLY A 74 13.98 16.93 11.16
CA GLY A 74 14.39 17.90 10.15
C GLY A 74 14.80 17.32 8.78
N LYS A 75 14.71 16.00 8.58
CA LYS A 75 15.15 15.32 7.34
C LYS A 75 14.07 14.44 6.70
N GLY A 76 12.97 14.19 7.38
CA GLY A 76 11.91 13.30 6.91
C GLY A 76 12.33 11.83 6.96
N TRP A 77 11.71 11.00 6.13
CA TRP A 77 11.95 9.55 6.09
C TRP A 77 13.36 9.19 5.64
N GLY A 78 14.02 8.28 6.35
CA GLY A 78 15.29 7.71 5.91
C GLY A 78 15.47 6.26 6.33
N VAL A 79 16.18 5.50 5.50
CA VAL A 79 16.51 4.09 5.78
C VAL A 79 17.38 3.98 7.04
N THR A 80 17.09 2.99 7.87
CA THR A 80 17.83 2.65 9.10
C THR A 80 18.27 1.18 9.15
N SER A 81 17.72 0.31 8.31
CA SER A 81 18.18 -1.08 8.15
C SER A 81 19.49 -1.17 7.34
N GLY A 82 20.24 -2.27 7.54
CA GLY A 82 21.41 -2.58 6.71
C GLY A 82 21.05 -2.91 5.26
N THR A 83 19.90 -3.54 5.05
CA THR A 83 19.30 -3.70 3.71
C THR A 83 18.69 -2.38 3.27
N ASN A 84 19.07 -1.92 2.07
CA ASN A 84 18.62 -0.64 1.51
C ASN A 84 18.05 -0.78 0.08
N SER A 85 17.93 -2.00 -0.41
CA SER A 85 17.39 -2.34 -1.72
C SER A 85 16.75 -3.72 -1.68
N PHE A 86 15.74 -3.95 -2.53
CA PHE A 86 15.22 -5.30 -2.77
C PHE A 86 15.86 -5.89 -4.02
N LYS A 87 16.37 -7.12 -3.88
CA LYS A 87 16.90 -7.94 -4.97
C LYS A 87 15.85 -8.95 -5.37
N VAL A 88 15.46 -8.95 -6.63
CA VAL A 88 14.27 -9.68 -7.10
C VAL A 88 14.51 -10.36 -8.43
N LYS A 89 13.84 -11.48 -8.64
CA LYS A 89 13.89 -12.24 -9.88
C LYS A 89 13.01 -11.61 -10.95
N ASN A 90 13.51 -11.64 -12.17
CA ASN A 90 12.72 -11.31 -13.35
C ASN A 90 11.69 -12.41 -13.66
N PHE A 91 10.47 -11.98 -14.02
CA PHE A 91 9.33 -12.81 -14.36
C PHE A 91 9.51 -13.63 -15.64
N GLU A 92 10.20 -13.10 -16.67
CA GLU A 92 10.38 -13.84 -17.94
C GLU A 92 11.14 -15.14 -17.73
N LYS A 93 12.17 -15.13 -16.87
CA LYS A 93 12.94 -16.32 -16.50
C LYS A 93 12.33 -17.12 -15.34
N ASN A 94 11.52 -16.47 -14.51
CA ASN A 94 10.94 -17.06 -13.30
C ASN A 94 9.42 -16.81 -13.25
N PRO A 95 8.63 -17.39 -14.18
CA PRO A 95 7.22 -17.04 -14.34
C PRO A 95 6.34 -17.40 -13.13
N ASP A 96 6.75 -18.40 -12.35
CA ASP A 96 6.02 -18.83 -11.16
C ASP A 96 6.36 -18.01 -9.90
N VAL A 97 7.43 -17.20 -9.96
CA VAL A 97 7.86 -16.39 -8.82
C VAL A 97 6.94 -15.19 -8.65
N VAL A 98 6.48 -15.00 -7.42
CA VAL A 98 5.82 -13.78 -6.95
C VAL A 98 6.49 -13.33 -5.65
N TYR A 99 6.42 -12.04 -5.36
CA TYR A 99 6.90 -11.49 -4.11
C TYR A 99 5.73 -10.96 -3.29
N TYR A 100 5.53 -11.51 -2.10
CA TYR A 100 4.60 -10.97 -1.11
C TYR A 100 5.23 -9.77 -0.41
N LEU A 101 4.58 -8.61 -0.49
CA LEU A 101 4.87 -7.42 0.30
C LEU A 101 3.99 -7.42 1.55
N ASN A 102 4.61 -7.25 2.72
CA ASN A 102 3.96 -6.82 3.96
C ASN A 102 4.52 -5.46 4.36
N PHE A 103 3.64 -4.49 4.59
CA PHE A 103 4.01 -3.14 4.98
C PHE A 103 3.40 -2.82 6.35
N GLU A 104 4.24 -2.46 7.31
CA GLU A 104 3.85 -2.16 8.69
C GLU A 104 4.30 -0.76 9.09
N TYR A 105 3.39 -0.01 9.69
CA TYR A 105 3.66 1.26 10.35
C TYR A 105 3.65 1.10 11.87
N PHE A 106 4.52 1.90 12.48
CA PHE A 106 4.59 2.05 13.92
C PHE A 106 4.63 3.53 14.29
N ASN A 107 3.96 3.86 15.40
CA ASN A 107 4.00 5.19 15.97
C ASN A 107 5.35 5.45 16.68
N GLN A 108 5.53 6.64 17.25
CA GLN A 108 6.78 7.03 17.92
C GLN A 108 7.12 6.16 19.14
N LYS A 109 6.12 5.52 19.76
CA LYS A 109 6.30 4.58 20.89
C LYS A 109 6.71 3.18 20.43
N GLY A 110 6.70 2.93 19.11
CA GLY A 110 6.98 1.62 18.53
C GLY A 110 5.78 0.68 18.49
N GLU A 111 4.57 1.18 18.70
CA GLU A 111 3.33 0.40 18.67
C GLU A 111 2.82 0.28 17.22
N SER A 112 2.26 -0.87 16.84
CA SER A 112 1.68 -1.06 15.50
C SER A 112 0.44 -0.18 15.33
N MET A 113 0.36 0.52 14.21
CA MET A 113 -0.71 1.48 13.95
C MET A 113 -1.47 1.26 12.64
N ASN A 114 -1.21 0.17 11.90
CA ASN A 114 -1.90 -0.10 10.65
C ASN A 114 -3.44 -0.09 10.80
N HIS A 115 -3.96 -0.58 11.94
CA HIS A 115 -5.39 -0.59 12.22
C HIS A 115 -6.04 0.79 12.15
N GLN A 116 -5.31 1.86 12.52
CA GLN A 116 -5.82 3.23 12.46
C GLN A 116 -6.12 3.67 11.02
N PHE A 117 -5.53 3.04 10.00
CA PHE A 117 -5.85 3.30 8.60
C PHE A 117 -7.04 2.49 8.08
N PHE A 118 -7.57 1.56 8.88
CA PHE A 118 -8.78 0.79 8.54
C PHE A 118 -10.00 1.27 9.31
N ASP A 119 -9.81 1.68 10.56
CA ASP A 119 -10.89 2.03 11.47
C ASP A 119 -11.51 3.40 11.15
N ASN A 120 -12.70 3.67 11.69
CA ASN A 120 -13.37 4.98 11.62
C ASN A 120 -13.53 5.58 10.20
N GLY A 121 -13.56 4.75 9.16
CA GLY A 121 -13.73 5.20 7.77
C GLY A 121 -12.43 5.62 7.07
N GLN A 122 -11.29 5.51 7.76
CA GLN A 122 -9.96 5.79 7.22
C GLN A 122 -9.64 4.92 6.00
N ASP A 123 -10.20 3.70 5.96
CA ASP A 123 -10.10 2.78 4.84
C ASP A 123 -10.64 3.38 3.53
N LYS A 124 -11.64 4.27 3.58
CA LYS A 124 -12.28 4.84 2.39
C LYS A 124 -11.48 5.95 1.72
N ILE A 125 -10.46 6.46 2.41
CA ILE A 125 -9.67 7.60 1.94
C ILE A 125 -8.17 7.31 1.87
N HIS A 126 -7.69 6.19 2.42
CA HIS A 126 -6.29 5.81 2.37
C HIS A 126 -5.98 4.70 1.36
N GLN A 127 -4.92 4.87 0.57
CA GLN A 127 -4.39 3.82 -0.32
C GLN A 127 -2.92 4.06 -0.66
N HIS A 128 -2.11 3.00 -0.58
CA HIS A 128 -0.75 3.03 -1.09
C HIS A 128 -0.73 2.89 -2.61
N PHE A 129 0.09 3.71 -3.25
CA PHE A 129 0.43 3.63 -4.65
C PHE A 129 1.90 3.29 -4.82
N PHE A 130 2.20 2.40 -5.77
CA PHE A 130 3.53 1.94 -6.12
C PHE A 130 3.87 2.42 -7.52
N CYS A 131 4.78 3.37 -7.63
CA CYS A 131 5.05 4.05 -8.90
C CYS A 131 6.53 4.26 -9.17
N VAL A 132 6.85 4.69 -10.39
CA VAL A 132 8.17 5.15 -10.77
C VAL A 132 8.06 6.56 -11.34
N TYR A 133 9.08 7.36 -11.12
CA TYR A 133 9.22 8.67 -11.73
C TYR A 133 10.18 8.58 -12.90
N ARG A 134 9.84 9.26 -13.99
CA ARG A 134 10.73 9.45 -15.12
C ARG A 134 11.25 10.89 -15.11
N GLN A 135 12.49 11.05 -15.54
CA GLN A 135 13.10 12.36 -15.73
C GLN A 135 12.60 12.96 -17.06
N ILE A 136 12.22 14.22 -17.03
CA ILE A 136 11.91 15.03 -18.22
C ILE A 136 12.73 16.31 -18.21
N ASP A 137 13.01 16.83 -19.40
CA ASP A 137 13.50 18.20 -19.56
C ASP A 137 12.31 19.12 -19.84
N ALA A 138 12.14 20.14 -19.00
CA ALA A 138 11.16 21.19 -19.21
C ALA A 138 11.89 22.54 -19.21
N ASN A 139 12.23 23.02 -20.41
CA ASN A 139 12.95 24.27 -20.66
C ASN A 139 14.35 24.31 -20.01
N GLY A 140 15.13 23.23 -20.15
CA GLY A 140 16.47 23.09 -19.58
C GLY A 140 16.48 22.71 -18.09
N VAL A 141 15.31 22.57 -17.46
CA VAL A 141 15.17 22.13 -16.08
C VAL A 141 14.76 20.66 -16.05
N LYS A 142 15.61 19.82 -15.46
CA LYS A 142 15.29 18.42 -15.19
C LYS A 142 14.20 18.35 -14.12
N LYS A 143 13.11 17.66 -14.43
CA LYS A 143 12.00 17.41 -13.51
C LYS A 143 11.68 15.93 -13.46
N GLU A 144 11.23 15.48 -12.31
CA GLU A 144 10.64 14.15 -12.15
C GLU A 144 9.14 14.23 -12.32
N VAL A 145 8.60 13.34 -13.16
CA VAL A 145 7.17 13.19 -13.33
C VAL A 145 6.80 11.72 -13.21
N ARG A 146 5.70 11.45 -12.51
CA ARG A 146 5.17 10.09 -12.37
C ARG A 146 4.95 9.46 -13.74
N GLU A 147 5.41 8.24 -13.92
CA GLU A 147 5.14 7.46 -15.12
C GLU A 147 3.65 7.10 -15.18
N LYS A 148 3.01 7.45 -16.31
CA LYS A 148 1.56 7.27 -16.50
C LYS A 148 1.21 6.07 -17.37
N LYS A 149 2.17 5.51 -18.09
CA LYS A 149 1.95 4.37 -18.98
C LYS A 149 2.31 3.09 -18.25
N LYS A 150 1.33 2.20 -18.05
CA LYS A 150 1.57 0.89 -17.41
C LYS A 150 2.71 0.10 -18.06
N ALA A 151 2.85 0.17 -19.39
CA ALA A 151 3.90 -0.50 -20.16
C ALA A 151 5.33 -0.08 -19.77
N ASN A 152 5.49 1.09 -19.16
CA ASN A 152 6.79 1.59 -18.70
C ASN A 152 7.08 1.24 -17.24
N ILE A 153 6.10 0.74 -16.48
CA ILE A 153 6.29 0.32 -15.08
C ILE A 153 6.99 -1.06 -15.09
N PRO A 154 8.17 -1.21 -14.46
CA PRO A 154 8.98 -2.44 -14.52
C PRO A 154 8.47 -3.56 -13.61
N PHE A 155 7.24 -3.44 -13.12
CA PHE A 155 6.58 -4.43 -12.28
C PHE A 155 5.06 -4.40 -12.46
N ASP A 156 4.43 -5.51 -12.11
CA ASP A 156 3.00 -5.61 -11.84
C ASP A 156 2.77 -5.80 -10.35
N TYR A 157 1.59 -5.38 -9.87
CA TYR A 157 1.20 -5.51 -8.47
C TYR A 157 -0.29 -5.82 -8.35
N ASN A 158 -0.63 -6.72 -7.42
CA ASN A 158 -1.99 -7.00 -6.99
C ASN A 158 -2.09 -6.78 -5.48
N TYR A 159 -3.06 -5.97 -5.06
CA TYR A 159 -3.40 -5.83 -3.65
C TYR A 159 -3.92 -7.16 -3.10
N ALA A 160 -3.48 -7.51 -1.90
CA ALA A 160 -3.87 -8.72 -1.16
C ALA A 160 -4.37 -8.37 0.24
N ASP A 161 -4.84 -7.14 0.44
CA ASP A 161 -5.37 -6.69 1.73
C ASP A 161 -6.62 -7.49 2.11
N GLU A 162 -6.70 -7.79 3.41
CA GLU A 162 -7.85 -8.42 4.05
C GLU A 162 -8.27 -7.56 5.24
N LEU A 163 -9.59 -7.41 5.41
CA LEU A 163 -10.19 -6.75 6.57
C LEU A 163 -11.15 -7.72 7.24
N ASN A 164 -10.93 -8.01 8.52
CA ASN A 164 -11.73 -8.97 9.30
C ASN A 164 -11.86 -10.35 8.61
N GLY A 165 -10.77 -10.81 7.99
CA GLY A 165 -10.72 -12.09 7.26
C GLY A 165 -11.40 -12.09 5.88
N THR A 166 -11.88 -10.93 5.42
CA THR A 166 -12.48 -10.77 4.09
C THR A 166 -11.49 -10.10 3.16
N PHE A 167 -11.30 -10.67 1.96
CA PHE A 167 -10.48 -10.06 0.92
C PHE A 167 -11.10 -8.76 0.41
N ILE A 168 -10.30 -7.69 0.41
CA ILE A 168 -10.72 -6.35 -0.05
C ILE A 168 -9.79 -5.76 -1.12
N GLY A 169 -8.75 -6.48 -1.53
CA GLY A 169 -7.72 -5.94 -2.43
C GLY A 169 -8.23 -5.44 -3.79
N ASN A 170 -9.38 -5.90 -4.28
CA ASN A 170 -9.95 -5.45 -5.54
C ASN A 170 -11.10 -4.43 -5.41
N THR A 171 -11.64 -4.23 -4.21
CA THR A 171 -12.80 -3.35 -3.96
C THR A 171 -12.43 -2.15 -3.10
N ASN A 172 -11.55 -2.34 -2.12
CA ASN A 172 -11.14 -1.32 -1.16
C ASN A 172 -9.64 -1.45 -0.78
N PRO A 173 -8.72 -1.47 -1.76
CA PRO A 173 -7.30 -1.73 -1.52
C PRO A 173 -6.67 -0.70 -0.59
N MET A 174 -5.83 -1.16 0.31
CA MET A 174 -5.02 -0.30 1.20
C MET A 174 -3.55 -0.31 0.80
N GLY A 175 -3.04 -1.44 0.32
CA GLY A 175 -1.64 -1.64 -0.06
C GLY A 175 -0.70 -1.92 1.10
N PHE A 176 -1.23 -2.40 2.23
CA PHE A 176 -0.41 -2.97 3.29
C PHE A 176 0.07 -4.38 2.94
N LYS A 177 -0.71 -5.10 2.12
CA LYS A 177 -0.40 -6.44 1.64
C LYS A 177 -0.61 -6.54 0.14
N GLY A 178 0.30 -7.24 -0.55
CA GLY A 178 0.10 -7.53 -1.97
C GLY A 178 1.22 -8.32 -2.62
N PHE A 179 1.08 -8.59 -3.91
CA PHE A 179 1.97 -9.44 -4.69
C PHE A 179 2.60 -8.68 -5.85
N PHE A 180 3.92 -8.72 -5.95
CA PHE A 180 4.69 -8.21 -7.08
C PHE A 180 5.13 -9.31 -8.05
N ARG A 181 5.23 -8.92 -9.32
CA ARG A 181 6.08 -9.56 -10.33
C ARG A 181 6.94 -8.49 -11.00
N PHE A 182 8.21 -8.78 -11.24
CA PHE A 182 9.17 -7.82 -11.82
C PHE A 182 9.51 -8.20 -13.26
N LEU A 183 9.37 -7.25 -14.19
CA LEU A 183 9.17 -7.57 -15.61
C LEU A 183 10.45 -7.49 -16.46
N LYS A 184 11.46 -6.71 -16.07
CA LYS A 184 12.62 -6.39 -16.92
C LYS A 184 13.93 -6.81 -16.28
N ALA A 185 14.59 -7.83 -16.83
CA ALA A 185 15.84 -8.36 -16.29
C ALA A 185 16.98 -7.34 -16.32
N GLY A 186 17.81 -7.33 -15.27
CA GLY A 186 18.97 -6.44 -15.17
C GLY A 186 18.66 -4.95 -14.97
N GLU A 187 17.39 -4.57 -14.80
CA GLU A 187 17.00 -3.20 -14.53
C GLU A 187 17.21 -2.84 -13.05
N LYS A 188 17.74 -1.62 -12.83
CA LYS A 188 17.74 -0.98 -11.52
C LYS A 188 16.84 0.24 -11.58
N PHE A 189 15.92 0.34 -10.65
CA PHE A 189 14.99 1.47 -10.59
C PHE A 189 14.60 1.77 -9.14
N THR A 190 14.03 2.95 -8.94
CA THR A 190 13.48 3.36 -7.65
C THR A 190 11.96 3.22 -7.70
N MET A 191 11.41 2.32 -6.90
CA MET A 191 9.97 2.24 -6.64
C MET A 191 9.60 3.26 -5.55
N ASN A 192 8.73 4.19 -5.89
CA ASN A 192 8.18 5.14 -4.93
C ASN A 192 6.89 4.57 -4.38
N ILE A 193 6.80 4.52 -3.05
CA ILE A 193 5.62 4.07 -2.33
C ILE A 193 5.03 5.28 -1.63
N GLU A 194 3.79 5.58 -1.98
CA GLU A 194 3.11 6.79 -1.54
C GLU A 194 1.77 6.44 -0.92
N LEU A 195 1.52 6.87 0.32
CA LEU A 195 0.22 6.71 0.98
C LEU A 195 -0.63 7.95 0.67
N LEU A 196 -1.63 7.77 -0.19
CA LEU A 196 -2.64 8.79 -0.43
C LEU A 196 -3.54 8.93 0.79
N HIS A 197 -3.83 10.17 1.17
CA HIS A 197 -4.94 10.58 2.00
C HIS A 197 -5.88 11.39 1.11
N ALA A 198 -6.98 10.78 0.68
CA ALA A 198 -7.93 11.39 -0.23
C ALA A 198 -8.84 12.37 0.52
N THR A 199 -9.11 13.53 -0.08
CA THR A 199 -9.97 14.56 0.52
C THR A 199 -11.41 14.10 0.78
N LYS A 200 -11.89 13.11 0.00
CA LYS A 200 -13.28 12.63 0.04
C LYS A 200 -13.38 11.12 -0.12
N THR A 201 -12.72 10.57 -1.15
CA THR A 201 -12.71 9.14 -1.42
C THR A 201 -11.51 8.77 -2.29
N LYS A 202 -10.96 7.58 -2.07
CA LYS A 202 -9.92 7.02 -2.95
C LYS A 202 -10.49 6.40 -4.23
N LEU A 203 -11.79 6.14 -4.29
CA LEU A 203 -12.45 5.49 -5.43
C LEU A 203 -12.69 6.48 -6.58
N GLU A 204 -12.66 5.95 -7.79
CA GLU A 204 -13.02 6.67 -9.01
C GLU A 204 -14.54 6.88 -9.10
N LYS A 205 -14.99 7.67 -10.08
CA LYS A 205 -16.42 7.97 -10.31
C LYS A 205 -17.28 6.73 -10.58
N ASP A 206 -16.69 5.65 -11.11
CA ASP A 206 -17.38 4.38 -11.34
C ASP A 206 -17.40 3.47 -10.09
N GLY A 207 -16.92 3.97 -8.95
CA GLY A 207 -16.84 3.26 -7.68
C GLY A 207 -15.67 2.27 -7.60
N LYS A 208 -14.77 2.24 -8.58
CA LYS A 208 -13.63 1.32 -8.57
C LYS A 208 -12.37 1.99 -8.01
N PRO A 209 -11.45 1.20 -7.43
CA PRO A 209 -10.14 1.72 -7.06
C PRO A 209 -9.34 2.16 -8.28
N SER A 210 -8.53 3.20 -8.10
CA SER A 210 -7.49 3.56 -9.06
C SER A 210 -6.47 2.42 -9.21
N PRO A 211 -5.81 2.26 -10.38
CA PRO A 211 -4.75 1.28 -10.55
C PRO A 211 -3.57 1.59 -9.61
N PHE A 212 -2.84 0.55 -9.19
CA PHE A 212 -1.84 0.63 -8.13
C PHE A 212 -0.73 1.68 -8.33
N TYR A 213 -0.48 2.11 -9.57
CA TYR A 213 0.59 3.05 -9.91
C TYR A 213 0.09 4.47 -10.20
N MET A 214 -1.22 4.68 -10.28
CA MET A 214 -1.79 5.94 -10.72
C MET A 214 -3.10 6.27 -9.99
N PRO A 215 -3.06 7.10 -8.94
CA PRO A 215 -4.27 7.67 -8.34
C PRO A 215 -5.05 8.50 -9.35
N SER A 216 -6.33 8.75 -9.08
CA SER A 216 -7.20 9.60 -9.91
C SER A 216 -6.61 11.00 -10.13
N ALA A 217 -7.01 11.68 -11.21
CA ALA A 217 -6.55 13.05 -11.45
C ALA A 217 -6.96 14.02 -10.34
N GLU A 218 -8.16 13.83 -9.78
CA GLU A 218 -8.68 14.58 -8.65
C GLU A 218 -7.82 14.35 -7.40
N ASN A 219 -7.59 13.10 -7.00
CA ASN A 219 -6.79 12.76 -5.83
C ASN A 219 -5.33 13.20 -5.94
N ARG A 220 -4.74 13.22 -7.14
CA ARG A 220 -3.40 13.81 -7.33
C ARG A 220 -3.36 15.33 -7.18
N SER A 221 -4.50 16.01 -7.28
CA SER A 221 -4.59 17.48 -7.18
C SER A 221 -5.07 17.96 -5.81
N THR A 222 -5.87 17.16 -5.11
CA THR A 222 -6.49 17.56 -3.83
C THR A 222 -6.02 16.71 -2.64
N GLY A 223 -5.55 15.49 -2.89
CA GLY A 223 -5.13 14.57 -1.84
C GLY A 223 -3.84 15.01 -1.16
N LEU A 224 -3.72 14.62 0.10
CA LEU A 224 -2.47 14.72 0.86
C LEU A 224 -1.70 13.40 0.74
N TRP A 225 -0.43 13.45 1.10
CA TRP A 225 0.47 12.30 1.03
C TRP A 225 1.12 12.10 2.39
N ASP A 226 0.55 11.21 3.19
CA ASP A 226 1.04 10.95 4.54
C ASP A 226 2.42 10.30 4.53
N ILE A 227 2.72 9.52 3.49
CA ILE A 227 3.98 8.81 3.33
C ILE A 227 4.46 8.95 1.89
N GLN A 228 5.74 9.21 1.73
CA GLN A 228 6.46 9.14 0.45
C GLN A 228 7.86 8.58 0.72
N ILE A 229 8.10 7.35 0.30
CA ILE A 229 9.40 6.67 0.45
C ILE A 229 9.87 6.12 -0.90
N ALA A 230 11.19 6.08 -1.06
CA ALA A 230 11.85 5.70 -2.32
C ALA A 230 12.68 4.43 -2.11
N VAL A 231 12.19 3.30 -2.62
CA VAL A 231 12.77 1.97 -2.42
C VAL A 231 13.54 1.53 -3.68
N PRO A 232 14.88 1.40 -3.60
CA PRO A 232 15.66 0.85 -4.70
C PRO A 232 15.34 -0.62 -4.95
N ILE A 233 15.16 -0.99 -6.21
CA ILE A 233 14.94 -2.35 -6.68
C ILE A 233 16.05 -2.73 -7.65
N GLU A 234 16.60 -3.93 -7.47
CA GLU A 234 17.57 -4.53 -8.37
C GLU A 234 16.98 -5.83 -8.93
N ILE A 235 16.65 -5.84 -10.22
CA ILE A 235 16.15 -7.05 -10.88
C ILE A 235 17.34 -7.88 -11.35
N GLU A 236 17.36 -9.15 -10.97
CA GLU A 236 18.35 -10.13 -11.42
C GLU A 236 18.41 -10.21 -12.96
N LYS A 237 19.61 -10.53 -13.47
CA LYS A 237 19.90 -10.55 -14.90
C LYS A 237 19.32 -11.74 -15.63
#